data_AF-A0A350QCD6-F1
#
_entry.id   AF-A0A350QCD6-F1
#
_cell.length_a   1.000
_cell.length_b   1.000
_cell.length_c   1.000
_cell.angle_alpha   90.00
_cell.angle_beta   90.00
_cell.angle_gamma   90.00
#
_symmetry.space_group_name_H-M   'P 1'
#
loop_
_entity.id
_entity.type
_entity.pdbx_description
1 polymer ?
#
loop_
_entity_poly.entity_id
_entity_poly.type
_entity_poly.pdbx_seq_one_letter_code
_entity_poly.pdbx_strand_id
1 'polypeptide(L)'
;MYREHPSTLGRLPGRTWEGSLATRPFSDHSPGAHVSRRLDLRRLRLRAAWLLILPFYIFAAPSAGLLWWGASLSTVGLSLRAWAAGSIRKDRELATTGPYAHIRNPLYLGSFMLGAGVMVAGGQWVFGVAFLVLFLLVYRVTVLREAKELEARFGASYRTYAAQVPTVLPRITPYRAGDSDSPRGSFSRARYLRNREWEAALGAVAAFGLLALKLRLWP
;
A
#
# COMPACT_ATOMS: atom_id res chain seq x y z
N MET A 1 10.73 -3.90 62.37
CA MET A 1 10.26 -4.64 63.56
C MET A 1 8.96 -4.00 64.02
N TYR A 2 7.91 -4.81 64.15
CA TYR A 2 6.51 -4.50 64.43
C TYR A 2 6.26 -3.98 65.86
N ARG A 3 5.27 -3.08 66.05
CA ARG A 3 4.10 -3.32 66.93
C ARG A 3 3.03 -2.22 66.82
N GLU A 4 1.79 -2.65 67.07
CA GLU A 4 0.50 -2.07 66.71
C GLU A 4 -0.16 -1.19 67.81
N HIS A 5 -1.11 -0.32 67.37
CA HIS A 5 -2.46 0.11 67.87
C HIS A 5 -2.93 -0.15 69.33
N PRO A 6 -4.06 0.44 69.88
CA PRO A 6 -5.27 1.03 69.22
C PRO A 6 -6.05 2.22 69.92
N SER A 7 -7.02 2.81 69.16
CA SER A 7 -8.39 3.31 69.53
C SER A 7 -8.56 4.51 70.51
N THR A 8 -9.52 5.46 70.44
CA THR A 8 -10.95 5.48 70.08
C THR A 8 -11.49 6.92 69.80
N LEU A 9 -12.45 7.03 68.85
CA LEU A 9 -13.70 7.81 68.78
C LEU A 9 -13.85 9.26 69.32
N GLY A 10 -14.34 10.17 68.45
CA GLY A 10 -14.93 11.46 68.84
C GLY A 10 -15.71 12.21 67.74
N ARG A 11 -17.00 11.85 67.55
CA ARG A 11 -18.18 12.62 67.07
C ARG A 11 -18.02 13.85 66.14
N LEU A 12 -18.68 13.78 64.98
CA LEU A 12 -19.29 14.93 64.27
C LEU A 12 -20.62 15.32 64.95
N PRO A 13 -21.05 16.60 64.89
CA PRO A 13 -22.20 16.89 64.02
C PRO A 13 -22.24 18.32 63.41
N GLY A 14 -22.94 18.45 62.28
CA GLY A 14 -23.73 19.64 61.98
C GLY A 14 -23.21 20.58 60.88
N ARG A 15 -23.64 20.33 59.64
CA ARG A 15 -24.29 21.39 58.86
C ARG A 15 -25.19 20.82 57.78
N THR A 16 -26.39 21.38 57.76
CA THR A 16 -27.61 20.96 57.08
C THR A 16 -27.61 21.33 55.60
N TRP A 17 -28.25 20.47 54.82
CA TRP A 17 -28.53 20.66 53.41
C TRP A 17 -29.92 21.27 53.26
N GLU A 18 -30.02 22.51 52.76
CA GLU A 18 -31.28 23.08 52.30
C GLU A 18 -31.07 23.66 50.89
N GLY A 19 -31.89 23.14 49.97
CA GLY A 19 -31.76 23.35 48.55
C GLY A 19 -32.44 24.62 48.03
N SER A 20 -32.13 24.92 46.77
CA SER A 20 -33.07 25.56 45.87
C SER A 20 -32.85 25.03 44.47
N LEU A 21 -33.89 24.37 43.94
CA LEU A 21 -33.98 23.85 42.58
C LEU A 21 -34.54 24.92 41.65
N ALA A 22 -34.16 24.78 40.37
CA ALA A 22 -34.81 25.28 39.15
C ALA A 22 -34.48 26.75 38.80
N THR A 23 -34.06 27.15 37.59
CA THR A 23 -34.32 26.72 36.20
C THR A 23 -33.19 27.37 35.35
N ARG A 24 -32.68 26.93 34.19
CA ARG A 24 -33.21 26.33 32.95
C ARG A 24 -32.06 25.64 32.19
N PRO A 25 -32.36 24.74 31.24
CA PRO A 25 -31.38 23.93 30.54
C PRO A 25 -30.70 24.71 29.41
N PHE A 26 -29.39 24.55 29.23
CA PHE A 26 -28.74 25.02 28.01
C PHE A 26 -27.63 24.07 27.53
N SER A 27 -28.02 23.32 26.50
CA SER A 27 -27.21 22.65 25.48
C SER A 27 -26.04 21.80 25.96
N ASP A 28 -26.32 20.50 26.06
CA ASP A 28 -25.39 19.44 25.69
C ASP A 28 -24.71 19.83 24.36
N HIS A 29 -23.47 20.29 24.43
CA HIS A 29 -22.59 20.30 23.27
C HIS A 29 -22.10 18.87 23.07
N SER A 30 -23.02 17.98 22.70
CA SER A 30 -22.67 16.82 21.90
C SER A 30 -21.94 17.38 20.68
N PRO A 31 -20.62 17.17 20.52
CA PRO A 31 -19.98 17.48 19.25
C PRO A 31 -20.67 16.56 18.27
N GLY A 32 -21.61 17.16 17.52
CA GLY A 32 -22.36 16.51 16.48
C GLY A 32 -21.38 15.67 15.69
N ALA A 33 -21.78 14.43 15.50
CA ALA A 33 -21.09 13.46 14.70
C ALA A 33 -20.80 14.06 13.31
N HIS A 34 -19.70 14.80 13.19
CA HIS A 34 -18.96 14.94 11.96
C HIS A 34 -18.29 13.59 11.76
N VAL A 35 -19.12 12.58 11.47
CA VAL A 35 -18.74 11.45 10.63
C VAL A 35 -18.34 12.13 9.32
N SER A 36 -17.11 12.61 9.30
CA SER A 36 -16.42 12.90 8.07
C SER A 36 -16.57 11.61 7.29
N ARG A 37 -17.44 11.63 6.27
CA ARG A 37 -17.43 10.63 5.21
C ARG A 37 -16.08 10.79 4.52
N ARG A 38 -15.00 10.40 5.20
CA ARG A 38 -13.75 10.05 4.55
C ARG A 38 -14.18 8.90 3.67
N LEU A 39 -14.42 9.19 2.39
CA LEU A 39 -14.61 8.18 1.37
C LEU A 39 -13.54 7.13 1.63
N ASP A 40 -13.97 5.93 1.99
CA ASP A 40 -13.05 4.84 2.28
C ASP A 40 -12.39 4.49 0.94
N LEU A 41 -11.28 5.17 0.64
CA LEU A 41 -10.54 5.07 -0.62
C LEU A 41 -10.18 3.61 -0.90
N ARG A 42 -10.02 2.80 0.14
CA ARG A 42 -9.80 1.36 0.01
C ARG A 42 -11.03 0.65 -0.52
N ARG A 43 -12.23 0.90 0.03
CA ARG A 43 -13.48 0.32 -0.51
C ARG A 43 -13.78 0.81 -1.91
N LEU A 44 -13.60 2.10 -2.18
CA LEU A 44 -13.80 2.67 -3.50
C LEU A 44 -12.85 2.04 -4.53
N ARG A 45 -11.56 1.88 -4.18
CA ARG A 45 -10.57 1.20 -5.02
C ARG A 45 -10.97 -0.24 -5.33
N LEU A 46 -11.44 -0.99 -4.33
CA LEU A 46 -11.87 -2.37 -4.53
C LEU A 46 -13.10 -2.45 -5.45
N ARG A 47 -14.08 -1.57 -5.26
CA ARG A 47 -15.25 -1.49 -6.15
C ARG A 47 -14.86 -1.13 -7.58
N ALA A 48 -14.02 -0.11 -7.75
CA ALA A 48 -13.51 0.29 -9.06
C ALA A 48 -12.73 -0.84 -9.76
N ALA A 49 -11.94 -1.62 -9.00
CA ALA A 49 -11.25 -2.78 -9.53
C ALA A 49 -12.24 -3.85 -10.06
N TRP A 50 -13.29 -4.17 -9.31
CA TRP A 50 -14.30 -5.14 -9.77
C TRP A 50 -15.08 -4.67 -10.99
N LEU A 51 -15.38 -3.37 -11.08
CA LEU A 51 -16.01 -2.75 -12.25
C LEU A 51 -15.13 -2.83 -13.51
N LEU A 52 -13.81 -2.93 -13.35
CA LEU A 52 -12.88 -3.14 -14.47
C LEU A 52 -12.69 -4.63 -14.78
N ILE A 53 -12.51 -5.45 -13.74
CA ILE A 53 -12.14 -6.88 -13.87
C ILE A 53 -13.26 -7.69 -14.54
N LEU A 54 -14.51 -7.55 -14.11
CA LEU A 54 -15.60 -8.38 -14.65
C LEU A 54 -15.85 -8.11 -16.15
N PRO A 55 -16.03 -6.86 -16.59
CA PRO A 55 -16.19 -6.60 -18.02
C PRO A 55 -14.93 -6.96 -18.81
N PHE A 56 -13.72 -6.77 -18.24
CA PHE A 56 -12.48 -7.19 -18.89
C PHE A 56 -12.52 -8.67 -19.28
N TYR A 57 -12.84 -9.58 -18.35
CA TYR A 57 -12.87 -11.00 -18.67
C TYR A 57 -14.03 -11.39 -19.60
N ILE A 58 -15.16 -10.68 -19.55
CA ILE A 58 -16.29 -10.90 -20.47
C ILE A 58 -15.91 -10.51 -21.91
N PHE A 59 -15.25 -9.37 -22.09
CA PHE A 59 -14.94 -8.81 -23.41
C PHE A 59 -13.53 -9.13 -23.93
N ALA A 60 -12.66 -9.74 -23.11
CA ALA A 60 -11.31 -10.12 -23.53
C ALA A 60 -11.34 -11.00 -24.80
N ALA A 61 -10.45 -10.72 -25.74
CA ALA A 61 -10.21 -11.52 -26.94
C ALA A 61 -8.74 -11.98 -26.94
N PRO A 62 -8.38 -12.93 -26.05
CA PRO A 62 -7.01 -13.41 -25.96
C PRO A 62 -6.60 -14.14 -27.24
N SER A 63 -5.31 -14.11 -27.56
CA SER A 63 -4.69 -14.96 -28.59
C SER A 63 -3.38 -15.54 -28.05
N ALA A 64 -2.86 -16.60 -28.68
CA ALA A 64 -1.61 -17.21 -28.23
C ALA A 64 -0.44 -16.20 -28.19
N GLY A 65 -0.34 -15.32 -29.20
CA GLY A 65 0.68 -14.28 -29.25
C GLY A 65 0.51 -13.22 -28.17
N LEU A 66 -0.73 -12.78 -27.92
CA LEU A 66 -1.03 -11.80 -26.86
C LEU A 66 -0.76 -12.37 -25.46
N LEU A 67 -1.09 -13.65 -25.24
CA LEU A 67 -0.77 -14.35 -24.00
C LEU A 67 0.74 -14.40 -23.77
N TRP A 68 1.52 -14.73 -24.81
CA TRP A 68 2.98 -14.73 -24.73
C TRP A 68 3.54 -13.35 -24.38
N TRP A 69 3.19 -12.32 -25.15
CA TRP A 69 3.67 -10.96 -24.89
C TRP A 69 3.25 -10.43 -23.52
N GLY A 70 1.99 -10.66 -23.14
CA GLY A 70 1.48 -10.31 -21.83
C GLY A 70 2.23 -11.02 -20.71
N ALA A 71 2.45 -12.34 -20.84
CA ALA A 71 3.14 -13.14 -19.84
C ALA A 71 4.61 -12.74 -19.69
N SER A 72 5.29 -12.41 -20.78
CA SER A 72 6.65 -11.89 -20.76
C SER A 72 6.72 -10.56 -19.99
N LEU A 73 5.85 -9.60 -20.31
CA LEU A 73 5.81 -8.32 -19.61
C LEU A 73 5.46 -8.48 -18.12
N SER A 74 4.48 -9.34 -17.81
CA SER A 74 4.07 -9.63 -16.43
C SER A 74 5.18 -10.31 -15.64
N THR A 75 5.96 -11.21 -16.26
CA THR A 75 7.13 -11.85 -15.64
C THR A 75 8.19 -10.82 -15.26
N VAL A 76 8.52 -9.88 -16.15
CA VAL A 76 9.47 -8.79 -15.84
C VAL A 76 8.98 -7.97 -14.65
N GLY A 77 7.68 -7.62 -14.64
CA GLY A 77 7.06 -6.92 -13.51
C GLY A 77 7.14 -7.69 -12.20
N LEU A 78 6.86 -9.00 -12.23
CA LEU A 78 6.91 -9.87 -11.06
C LEU A 78 8.34 -10.04 -10.53
N SER A 79 9.33 -10.16 -11.42
CA SER A 79 10.75 -10.20 -11.05
C SER A 79 11.20 -8.91 -10.37
N LEU A 80 10.77 -7.74 -10.87
CA LEU A 80 11.05 -6.46 -10.23
C LEU A 80 10.39 -6.37 -8.84
N ARG A 81 9.14 -6.84 -8.69
CA ARG A 81 8.47 -6.90 -7.39
C ARG A 81 9.20 -7.81 -6.41
N ALA A 82 9.59 -9.00 -6.87
CA ALA A 82 10.34 -9.95 -6.06
C ALA A 82 11.65 -9.33 -5.59
N TRP A 83 12.42 -8.71 -6.49
CA TRP A 83 13.66 -8.00 -6.15
C TRP A 83 13.42 -6.91 -5.10
N ALA A 84 12.40 -6.07 -5.29
CA ALA A 84 12.06 -5.02 -4.35
C ALA A 84 11.68 -5.56 -2.96
N ALA A 85 10.85 -6.59 -2.90
CA ALA A 85 10.45 -7.19 -1.64
C ALA A 85 11.59 -7.95 -0.94
N GLY A 86 12.54 -8.50 -1.70
CA GLY A 86 13.75 -9.11 -1.16
C GLY A 86 14.78 -8.10 -0.65
N SER A 87 14.74 -6.86 -1.14
CA SER A 87 15.67 -5.78 -0.79
C SER A 87 15.14 -4.81 0.28
N ILE A 88 13.85 -4.81 0.61
CA ILE A 88 13.28 -3.89 1.61
C ILE A 88 13.27 -4.47 3.03
N ARG A 89 13.74 -3.68 4.00
CA ARG A 89 13.55 -3.91 5.44
C ARG A 89 12.46 -2.97 5.95
N LYS A 90 11.20 -3.39 5.82
CA LYS A 90 10.04 -2.62 6.31
C LYS A 90 10.28 -2.27 7.78
N ASP A 91 10.17 -0.97 8.09
CA ASP A 91 10.17 -0.40 9.45
C ASP A 91 11.51 -0.34 10.22
N ARG A 92 12.66 -0.59 9.59
CA ARG A 92 13.96 -0.42 10.25
C ARG A 92 14.85 0.68 9.67
N GLU A 93 14.77 0.88 8.36
CA GLU A 93 15.63 1.83 7.67
C GLU A 93 14.99 2.31 6.37
N LEU A 94 15.51 3.41 5.84
CA LEU A 94 15.13 3.89 4.53
C LEU A 94 15.66 2.94 3.44
N ALA A 95 14.76 2.33 2.68
CA ALA A 95 15.14 1.46 1.58
C ALA A 95 15.74 2.28 0.42
N THR A 96 17.06 2.17 0.25
CA THR A 96 17.82 2.90 -0.77
C THR A 96 18.68 1.99 -1.66
N THR A 97 18.61 0.67 -1.44
CA THR A 97 19.43 -0.35 -2.11
C THR A 97 18.61 -1.27 -3.00
N GLY A 98 19.28 -2.02 -3.88
CA GLY A 98 18.61 -2.89 -4.85
C GLY A 98 17.81 -2.04 -5.84
N PRO A 99 16.55 -2.38 -6.16
CA PRO A 99 15.79 -1.60 -7.14
C PRO A 99 15.42 -0.21 -6.61
N TYR A 100 15.41 0.00 -5.29
CA TYR A 100 15.19 1.31 -4.68
C TYR A 100 16.33 2.29 -4.97
N ALA A 101 17.53 1.81 -5.34
CA ALA A 101 18.61 2.68 -5.77
C ALA A 101 18.34 3.33 -7.15
N HIS A 102 17.44 2.74 -7.95
CA HIS A 102 17.16 3.17 -9.32
C HIS A 102 15.84 3.94 -9.43
N ILE A 103 14.82 3.54 -8.66
CA ILE A 103 13.50 4.18 -8.65
C ILE A 103 12.93 4.11 -7.23
N ARG A 104 12.21 5.14 -6.78
CA ARG A 104 11.66 5.16 -5.42
C ARG A 104 10.60 4.10 -5.15
N ASN A 105 9.85 3.73 -6.19
CA ASN A 105 8.64 2.93 -6.08
C ASN A 105 8.67 1.66 -6.97
N PRO A 106 9.68 0.79 -6.85
CA PRO A 106 9.87 -0.34 -7.76
C PRO A 106 8.73 -1.38 -7.67
N LEU A 107 8.11 -1.53 -6.49
CA LEU A 107 6.92 -2.39 -6.33
C LEU A 107 5.75 -1.92 -7.20
N TYR A 108 5.53 -0.60 -7.30
CA TYR A 108 4.47 -0.03 -8.11
C TYR A 108 4.77 -0.16 -9.59
N LEU A 109 6.01 0.09 -10.02
CA LEU A 109 6.43 -0.14 -11.40
C LEU A 109 6.23 -1.61 -11.79
N GLY A 110 6.62 -2.54 -10.92
CA GLY A 110 6.39 -3.96 -11.14
C GLY A 110 4.91 -4.34 -11.18
N SER A 111 4.07 -3.73 -10.33
CA SER A 111 2.60 -3.88 -10.40
C SER A 111 2.01 -3.34 -11.69
N PHE A 112 2.51 -2.21 -12.18
CA PHE A 112 2.09 -1.64 -13.46
C PHE A 112 2.40 -2.60 -14.59
N MET A 113 3.64 -3.09 -14.69
CA MET A 113 4.06 -4.05 -15.72
C MET A 113 3.25 -5.36 -15.62
N LEU A 114 3.01 -5.85 -14.40
CA LEU A 114 2.17 -7.02 -14.17
C LEU A 114 0.76 -6.83 -14.74
N GLY A 115 0.07 -5.75 -14.35
CA GLY A 115 -1.29 -5.46 -14.80
C GLY A 115 -1.36 -5.12 -16.29
N ALA A 116 -0.40 -4.36 -16.82
CA ALA A 116 -0.30 -4.05 -18.24
C ALA A 116 -0.13 -5.32 -19.08
N GLY A 117 0.67 -6.29 -18.62
CA GLY A 117 0.80 -7.59 -19.27
C GLY A 117 -0.52 -8.36 -19.33
N VAL A 118 -1.33 -8.32 -18.27
CA VAL A 118 -2.69 -8.90 -18.28
C VAL A 118 -3.60 -8.18 -19.27
N MET A 119 -3.54 -6.85 -19.35
CA MET A 119 -4.34 -6.08 -20.31
C MET A 119 -3.93 -6.38 -21.77
N VAL A 120 -2.63 -6.50 -22.05
CA VAL A 120 -2.10 -6.94 -23.35
C VAL A 120 -2.62 -8.33 -23.70
N ALA A 121 -2.55 -9.26 -22.75
CA ALA A 121 -3.03 -10.63 -22.93
C ALA A 121 -4.55 -10.70 -23.23
N GLY A 122 -5.34 -9.77 -22.69
CA GLY A 122 -6.77 -9.67 -22.96
C GLY A 122 -7.13 -9.09 -24.33
N GLY A 123 -6.19 -8.46 -25.05
CA GLY A 123 -6.38 -8.04 -26.44
C GLY A 123 -7.33 -6.86 -26.67
N GLN A 124 -7.74 -6.15 -25.61
CA GLN A 124 -8.74 -5.08 -25.70
C GLN A 124 -8.17 -3.76 -25.18
N TRP A 125 -7.83 -2.85 -26.09
CA TRP A 125 -7.12 -1.61 -25.79
C TRP A 125 -7.88 -0.69 -24.81
N VAL A 126 -9.21 -0.69 -24.85
CA VAL A 126 -10.06 0.12 -23.97
C VAL A 126 -9.80 -0.23 -22.50
N PHE A 127 -9.64 -1.51 -22.16
CA PHE A 127 -9.30 -1.94 -20.81
C PHE A 127 -7.87 -1.57 -20.44
N GLY A 128 -6.94 -1.57 -21.39
CA GLY A 128 -5.58 -1.05 -21.19
C GLY A 128 -5.56 0.43 -20.80
N VAL A 129 -6.35 1.27 -21.49
CA VAL A 129 -6.48 2.70 -21.16
C VAL A 129 -7.17 2.88 -19.81
N ALA A 130 -8.27 2.17 -19.55
CA ALA A 130 -8.98 2.24 -18.28
C ALA A 130 -8.09 1.80 -17.10
N PHE A 131 -7.30 0.73 -17.29
CA PHE A 131 -6.29 0.29 -16.34
C PHE A 131 -5.25 1.37 -16.09
N LEU A 132 -4.69 1.98 -17.14
CA LEU A 132 -3.69 3.04 -17.01
C LEU A 132 -4.22 4.23 -16.20
N VAL A 133 -5.43 4.71 -16.50
CA VAL A 133 -6.06 5.81 -15.77
C VAL A 133 -6.28 5.45 -14.30
N LEU A 134 -6.87 4.28 -14.03
CA LEU A 134 -7.10 3.80 -12.66
C LEU A 134 -5.78 3.64 -11.90
N PHE A 135 -4.77 3.07 -12.55
CA PHE A 135 -3.44 2.89 -11.98
C PHE A 135 -2.81 4.22 -11.62
N LEU A 136 -2.78 5.21 -12.52
CA LEU A 136 -2.19 6.52 -12.27
C LEU A 136 -2.89 7.27 -11.13
N LEU A 137 -4.22 7.18 -11.05
CA LEU A 137 -5.00 7.79 -9.97
C LEU A 137 -4.64 7.19 -8.60
N VAL A 138 -4.65 5.85 -8.51
CA VAL A 138 -4.29 5.14 -7.28
C VAL A 138 -2.83 5.35 -6.93
N TYR A 139 -1.94 5.29 -7.92
CA TYR A 139 -0.50 5.48 -7.77
C TYR A 139 -0.18 6.85 -7.20
N ARG A 140 -0.75 7.91 -7.78
CA ARG A 140 -0.51 9.29 -7.33
C ARG A 140 -0.91 9.48 -5.87
N VAL A 141 -2.11 9.06 -5.49
CA VAL A 141 -2.59 9.20 -4.10
C VAL A 141 -1.72 8.40 -3.13
N THR A 142 -1.39 7.17 -3.49
CA THR A 142 -0.65 6.27 -2.59
C THR A 142 0.80 6.71 -2.42
N VAL A 143 1.50 7.06 -3.51
CA VAL A 143 2.89 7.53 -3.45
C VAL A 143 3.03 8.84 -2.71
N LEU A 144 2.11 9.79 -2.89
CA LEU A 144 2.15 11.04 -2.14
C LEU A 144 1.97 10.81 -0.63
N ARG A 145 1.12 9.85 -0.26
CA ARG A 145 0.96 9.47 1.15
C ARG A 145 2.22 8.80 1.69
N GLU A 146 2.77 7.82 0.98
CA GLU A 146 4.00 7.12 1.38
C GLU A 146 5.18 8.10 1.49
N ALA A 147 5.31 9.05 0.56
CA ALA A 147 6.35 10.06 0.62
C ALA A 147 6.27 10.92 1.89
N LYS A 148 5.05 11.35 2.28
CA LYS A 148 4.83 12.08 3.54
C LYS A 148 5.16 11.23 4.76
N GLU A 149 4.77 9.96 4.76
CA GLU A 149 5.07 9.02 5.85
C GLU A 149 6.58 8.78 5.97
N LEU A 150 7.29 8.63 4.84
CA LEU A 150 8.75 8.46 4.82
C LEU A 150 9.48 9.74 5.25
N GLU A 151 9.02 10.91 4.82
CA GLU A 151 9.59 12.18 5.25
C GLU A 151 9.39 12.39 6.76
N ALA A 152 8.20 12.10 7.29
CA ALA A 152 7.93 12.18 8.73
C ALA A 152 8.82 11.22 9.56
N ARG A 153 9.16 10.05 9.02
CA ARG A 153 9.98 9.04 9.70
C ARG A 153 11.49 9.28 9.58
N PHE A 154 11.97 9.69 8.40
CA PHE A 154 13.41 9.71 8.07
C PHE A 154 13.96 11.12 7.76
N GLY A 155 13.10 12.14 7.72
CA GLY A 155 13.49 13.55 7.62
C GLY A 155 14.46 13.85 6.49
N ALA A 156 15.62 14.43 6.86
CA ALA A 156 16.65 14.86 5.91
C ALA A 156 17.18 13.71 5.03
N SER A 157 17.35 12.50 5.58
CA SER A 157 17.83 11.34 4.83
C SER A 157 16.88 10.97 3.69
N TYR A 158 15.56 11.07 3.91
CA TYR A 158 14.58 10.87 2.84
C TYR A 158 14.63 11.98 1.79
N ARG A 159 14.75 13.25 2.20
CA ARG A 159 14.84 14.38 1.26
C ARG A 159 16.06 14.26 0.34
N THR A 160 17.23 13.95 0.89
CA THR A 160 18.46 13.73 0.11
C THR A 160 18.28 12.60 -0.91
N TYR A 161 17.72 11.46 -0.46
CA TYR A 161 17.42 10.34 -1.34
C TYR A 161 16.39 10.70 -2.42
N ALA A 162 15.29 11.36 -2.06
CA ALA A 162 14.20 11.72 -2.96
C ALA A 162 14.59 12.77 -4.01
N ALA A 163 15.56 13.64 -3.70
CA ALA A 163 16.14 14.59 -4.64
C ALA A 163 16.99 13.89 -5.72
N GLN A 164 17.59 12.74 -5.40
CA GLN A 164 18.49 12.02 -6.30
C GLN A 164 17.82 10.84 -7.01
N VAL A 165 16.77 10.26 -6.45
CA VAL A 165 16.10 9.08 -7.02
C VAL A 165 14.71 9.46 -7.54
N PRO A 166 14.43 9.26 -8.84
CA PRO A 166 13.16 9.60 -9.45
C PRO A 166 12.01 8.69 -8.98
N THR A 167 10.79 9.20 -9.13
CA THR A 167 9.55 8.47 -8.81
C THR A 167 9.03 7.63 -9.98
N VAL A 168 9.31 8.02 -11.22
CA VAL A 168 8.61 7.49 -12.41
C VAL A 168 9.52 6.62 -13.28
N LEU A 169 10.66 7.16 -13.72
CA LEU A 169 11.57 6.47 -14.64
C LEU A 169 12.82 6.00 -13.88
N PRO A 170 13.18 4.70 -13.94
CA PRO A 170 14.37 4.21 -13.27
C PRO A 170 15.65 4.85 -13.81
N ARG A 171 16.59 5.15 -12.91
CA ARG A 171 17.96 5.54 -13.27
C ARG A 171 18.74 4.34 -13.78
N ILE A 172 19.62 4.56 -14.75
CA ILE A 172 20.58 3.54 -15.21
C ILE A 172 21.64 3.30 -14.12
N THR A 173 22.15 4.38 -13.51
CA THR A 173 23.15 4.31 -12.44
C THR A 173 22.48 4.30 -11.06
N PRO A 174 22.86 3.38 -10.16
CA PRO A 174 22.28 3.30 -8.83
C PRO A 174 22.67 4.49 -7.95
N TYR A 175 21.74 4.96 -7.14
CA TYR A 175 22.03 5.87 -6.04
C TYR A 175 23.02 5.24 -5.06
N ARG A 176 23.96 6.07 -4.58
CA ARG A 176 24.92 5.73 -3.53
C ARG A 176 24.75 6.74 -2.42
N ALA A 177 24.34 6.29 -1.24
CA ALA A 177 24.43 7.13 -0.06
C ALA A 177 25.92 7.39 0.22
N GLY A 178 26.29 8.66 0.39
CA GLY A 178 27.66 9.04 0.73
C GLY A 178 28.09 8.37 2.03
N ASP A 179 29.27 7.75 2.00
CA ASP A 179 29.96 7.08 3.11
C ASP A 179 29.15 6.03 3.87
N SER A 180 29.21 4.79 3.38
CA SER A 180 29.39 3.63 4.25
C SER A 180 29.64 2.40 3.40
N ASP A 181 30.56 1.58 3.89
CA ASP A 181 30.82 0.17 3.57
C ASP A 181 29.60 -0.73 3.87
N SER A 182 28.38 -0.17 3.80
CA SER A 182 27.14 -0.86 4.06
C SER A 182 26.91 -1.86 2.91
N PRO A 183 26.74 -3.16 3.21
CA PRO A 183 26.58 -4.18 2.18
C PRO A 183 25.47 -3.76 1.24
N ARG A 184 25.77 -3.66 -0.07
CA ARG A 184 24.77 -3.46 -1.13
C ARG A 184 23.60 -4.37 -0.81
N GLY A 185 22.45 -3.80 -0.43
CA GLY A 185 21.36 -4.55 0.18
C GLY A 185 21.02 -5.79 -0.65
N SER A 186 21.51 -6.94 -0.20
CA SER A 186 21.45 -8.18 -0.97
C SER A 186 20.01 -8.66 -1.00
N PHE A 187 19.63 -9.34 -2.08
CA PHE A 187 18.32 -9.98 -2.13
C PHE A 187 18.25 -11.04 -1.01
N SER A 188 17.21 -11.00 -0.17
CA SER A 188 16.96 -12.05 0.82
C SER A 188 15.66 -12.77 0.53
N ARG A 189 15.77 -14.08 0.34
CA ARG A 189 14.62 -14.98 0.15
C ARG A 189 13.69 -14.97 1.36
N ALA A 190 14.23 -14.89 2.57
CA ALA A 190 13.44 -14.77 3.81
C ALA A 190 12.62 -13.47 3.84
N ARG A 191 13.17 -12.36 3.33
CA ARG A 191 12.43 -11.10 3.19
C ARG A 191 11.32 -11.18 2.14
N TYR A 192 11.62 -11.78 0.99
CA TYR A 192 10.61 -12.03 -0.05
C TYR A 192 9.41 -12.84 0.49
N LEU A 193 9.68 -13.96 1.17
CA LEU A 193 8.62 -14.81 1.74
C LEU A 193 7.81 -14.09 2.82
N ARG A 194 8.48 -13.33 3.71
CA ARG A 194 7.82 -12.53 4.75
C ARG A 194 6.90 -11.45 4.18
N ASN A 195 7.28 -10.86 3.05
CA ASN A 195 6.50 -9.82 2.39
C ASN A 195 5.29 -10.36 1.59
N ARG A 196 5.06 -11.68 1.57
CA ARG A 196 3.93 -12.35 0.91
C ARG A 196 3.74 -12.00 -0.57
N GLU A 197 4.82 -11.63 -1.26
CA GLU A 197 4.76 -11.29 -2.69
C GLU A 197 4.38 -12.48 -3.59
N TRP A 198 4.42 -13.71 -3.07
CA TRP A 198 3.90 -14.88 -3.76
C TRP A 198 2.40 -14.77 -4.07
N GLU A 199 1.63 -13.95 -3.33
CA GLU A 199 0.23 -13.67 -3.63
C GLU A 199 0.06 -12.99 -5.00
N ALA A 200 0.99 -12.10 -5.39
CA ALA A 200 0.98 -11.47 -6.71
C ALA A 200 1.26 -12.48 -7.82
N ALA A 201 2.14 -13.46 -7.57
CA ALA A 201 2.43 -14.54 -8.50
C ALA A 201 1.20 -15.44 -8.71
N LEU A 202 0.52 -15.83 -7.62
CA LEU A 202 -0.73 -16.60 -7.71
C LEU A 202 -1.82 -15.84 -8.45
N GLY A 203 -1.98 -14.54 -8.16
CA GLY A 203 -2.93 -13.69 -8.89
C GLY A 203 -2.63 -13.63 -10.38
N ALA A 204 -1.35 -13.55 -10.77
CA ALA A 204 -0.94 -13.61 -12.16
C ALA A 204 -1.27 -14.95 -12.81
N VAL A 205 -0.92 -16.06 -12.17
CA VAL A 205 -1.23 -17.42 -12.66
C VAL A 205 -2.73 -17.59 -12.87
N ALA A 206 -3.56 -17.16 -11.91
CA ALA A 206 -5.01 -17.20 -12.05
C ALA A 206 -5.50 -16.34 -13.22
N ALA A 207 -4.98 -15.12 -13.36
CA ALA A 207 -5.38 -14.21 -14.43
C ALA A 207 -5.08 -14.76 -15.83
N PHE A 208 -3.83 -15.21 -16.05
CA PHE A 208 -3.44 -15.83 -17.31
C PHE A 208 -4.14 -17.16 -17.55
N GLY A 209 -4.38 -17.95 -16.49
CA GLY A 209 -5.14 -19.20 -16.57
C GLY A 209 -6.58 -18.98 -17.06
N LEU A 210 -7.26 -17.94 -16.56
CA LEU A 210 -8.61 -17.58 -17.02
C LEU A 210 -8.61 -17.13 -18.50
N LEU A 211 -7.64 -16.33 -18.92
CA LEU A 211 -7.52 -15.92 -20.33
C LEU A 211 -7.18 -17.11 -21.25
N ALA A 212 -6.29 -18.00 -20.82
CA ALA A 212 -5.94 -19.21 -21.57
C ALA A 212 -7.13 -20.18 -21.66
N LEU A 213 -7.92 -20.30 -20.59
CA LEU A 213 -9.15 -21.08 -20.60
C LEU A 213 -10.16 -20.47 -21.58
N LYS A 214 -10.34 -19.15 -21.56
CA LYS A 214 -11.22 -18.45 -22.50
C LYS A 214 -10.81 -18.68 -23.95
N LEU A 215 -9.52 -18.57 -24.26
CA LEU A 215 -8.98 -18.86 -25.60
C LEU A 215 -9.32 -20.29 -26.05
N ARG A 216 -9.29 -21.27 -25.13
CA ARG A 216 -9.60 -22.67 -25.45
C ARG A 216 -11.10 -22.94 -25.62
N LEU A 217 -11.93 -22.28 -24.81
CA LEU A 217 -13.38 -22.49 -24.81
C LEU A 217 -14.11 -21.68 -25.89
N TRP A 218 -13.53 -20.55 -26.30
CA TRP A 218 -14.13 -19.63 -27.28
C TRP A 218 -13.05 -19.15 -28.26
N PRO A 219 -12.60 -20.04 -29.17
CA PRO A 219 -11.52 -19.76 -30.11
C PRO A 219 -11.88 -18.68 -31.14
#